data_AF-D2J6Q8-F1
#
_entry.id   AF-D2J6Q8-F1
#
_cell.length_a   1.000
_cell.length_b   1.000
_cell.length_c   1.000
_cell.angle_alpha   90.00
_cell.angle_beta   90.00
_cell.angle_gamma   90.00
#
_symmetry.space_group_name_H-M   'P 1'
#
loop_
_entity.id
_entity.type
_entity.pdbx_description
1 polymer ?
#
loop_
_entity_poly.entity_id
_entity_poly.type
_entity_poly.pdbx_seq_one_letter_code
_entity_poly.pdbx_strand_id
1 'polypeptide(L)'
;MALNFNQATETTQKRFISVAKHYVERINNDNLKQDFQSAIQQELEDVKSQTQNLVKQFQNHQSDLQKAHDDYKKTLDERIETNEIAIKQYDQAFNRLTKGITAMFFIVALVMITFVVLSPLGDLLGVQHFYDWINHVLKTGHSAWRYLIVTLYLAPYILFSLLIYAILKAYERL
;
A
#
# COMPACT_ATOMS: atom_id res chain seq x y z
N MET A 1 -47.30 -88.37 -40.94
CA MET A 1 -46.51 -87.29 -40.31
C MET A 1 -46.88 -85.86 -40.78
N ALA A 2 -47.86 -85.65 -41.68
CA ALA A 2 -48.20 -84.31 -42.19
C ALA A 2 -49.10 -83.45 -41.26
N LEU A 3 -49.94 -84.08 -40.42
CA LEU A 3 -50.88 -83.38 -39.53
C LEU A 3 -50.20 -82.52 -38.44
N ASN A 4 -49.07 -82.98 -37.90
CA ASN A 4 -48.39 -82.30 -36.79
C ASN A 4 -47.63 -81.03 -37.25
N PHE A 5 -47.10 -81.05 -38.47
CA PHE A 5 -46.41 -79.89 -39.06
C PHE A 5 -47.40 -78.78 -39.42
N ASN A 6 -48.57 -79.14 -39.96
CA ASN A 6 -49.57 -78.15 -40.36
C ASN A 6 -50.16 -77.43 -39.14
N GLN A 7 -50.42 -78.17 -38.05
CA GLN A 7 -50.93 -77.61 -36.80
C GLN A 7 -49.88 -76.74 -36.07
N ALA A 8 -48.61 -77.12 -36.12
CA ALA A 8 -47.51 -76.31 -35.61
C ALA A 8 -47.33 -75.01 -36.43
N THR A 9 -47.50 -75.08 -37.74
CA THR A 9 -47.41 -73.92 -38.65
C THR A 9 -48.55 -72.94 -38.39
N GLU A 10 -49.79 -73.44 -38.25
CA GLU A 10 -50.96 -72.60 -37.97
C GLU A 10 -50.87 -71.92 -36.59
N THR A 11 -50.34 -72.63 -35.59
CA THR A 11 -50.09 -72.07 -34.26
C THR A 11 -49.05 -70.96 -34.30
N THR A 12 -47.99 -71.16 -35.08
CA THR A 12 -46.92 -70.16 -35.26
C THR A 12 -47.45 -68.91 -35.97
N GLN A 13 -48.28 -69.08 -37.01
CA GLN A 13 -48.92 -67.99 -37.72
C GLN A 13 -49.85 -67.16 -36.82
N LYS A 14 -50.68 -67.81 -35.99
CA LYS A 14 -51.57 -67.12 -35.05
C LYS A 14 -50.78 -66.30 -34.02
N ARG A 15 -49.68 -66.84 -33.50
CA ARG A 15 -48.79 -66.10 -32.58
C ARG A 15 -48.16 -64.90 -33.27
N PHE A 16 -47.66 -65.06 -34.49
CA PHE A 16 -47.05 -63.96 -35.23
C PHE A 16 -48.05 -62.82 -35.52
N ILE A 17 -49.26 -63.17 -35.97
CA ILE A 17 -50.34 -62.19 -36.22
C ILE A 17 -50.77 -61.49 -34.92
N SER A 18 -50.87 -62.21 -33.81
CA SER A 18 -51.22 -61.64 -32.51
C SER A 18 -50.17 -60.65 -32.02
N VAL A 19 -48.89 -61.00 -32.16
CA VAL A 19 -47.77 -60.13 -31.77
C VAL A 19 -47.72 -58.90 -32.67
N ALA A 20 -47.87 -59.06 -33.98
CA ALA A 20 -47.92 -57.95 -34.92
C ALA A 20 -49.09 -56.99 -34.64
N LYS A 21 -50.29 -57.52 -34.34
CA LYS A 21 -51.44 -56.70 -33.93
C LYS A 21 -51.16 -55.92 -32.65
N HIS A 22 -50.58 -56.57 -31.64
CA HIS A 22 -50.22 -55.91 -30.38
C HIS A 22 -49.19 -54.78 -30.58
N TYR A 23 -48.22 -54.95 -31.50
CA TYR A 23 -47.28 -53.88 -31.85
C TYR A 23 -47.95 -52.72 -32.59
N VAL A 24 -48.85 -53.00 -33.52
CA VAL A 24 -49.62 -51.96 -34.23
C VAL A 24 -50.55 -51.21 -33.27
N GLU A 25 -51.20 -51.90 -32.34
CA GLU A 25 -52.02 -51.29 -31.29
C GLU A 25 -51.20 -50.41 -30.36
N ARG A 26 -49.98 -50.81 -29.98
CA ARG A 26 -49.09 -49.93 -29.20
C ARG A 26 -48.67 -48.69 -29.96
N ILE A 27 -48.31 -48.81 -31.25
CA ILE A 27 -47.96 -47.64 -32.07
C ILE A 27 -49.15 -46.67 -32.24
N ASN A 28 -50.38 -47.21 -32.26
CA ASN A 28 -51.60 -46.43 -32.48
C ASN A 28 -52.21 -45.89 -31.17
N ASN A 29 -51.96 -46.53 -30.02
CA ASN A 29 -52.45 -46.10 -28.70
C ASN A 29 -51.40 -45.36 -27.85
N ASP A 30 -50.10 -45.63 -28.02
CA ASP A 30 -49.07 -44.90 -27.30
C ASP A 30 -48.97 -43.52 -27.96
N ASN A 31 -49.40 -42.51 -27.20
CA ASN A 31 -49.51 -41.11 -27.60
C ASN A 31 -48.12 -40.45 -27.71
N LEU A 32 -47.15 -41.17 -28.30
CA LEU A 32 -45.72 -40.89 -28.29
C LEU A 32 -45.39 -39.47 -28.77
N LYS A 33 -46.13 -38.98 -29.76
CA LYS A 33 -45.99 -37.61 -30.27
C LYS A 33 -46.44 -36.57 -29.23
N GLN A 34 -47.55 -36.82 -28.55
CA GLN A 34 -48.08 -35.94 -27.51
C GLN A 34 -47.19 -35.95 -26.26
N ASP A 35 -46.69 -37.11 -25.87
CA ASP A 35 -45.75 -37.27 -24.75
C ASP A 35 -44.43 -36.57 -25.06
N PHE A 36 -43.92 -36.72 -26.28
CA PHE A 36 -42.70 -36.03 -26.72
C PHE A 36 -42.90 -34.51 -26.78
N GLN A 37 -44.04 -34.04 -27.29
CA GLN A 37 -44.36 -32.60 -27.27
C GLN A 37 -44.45 -32.05 -25.85
N SER A 38 -45.08 -32.80 -24.94
CA SER A 38 -45.23 -32.41 -23.53
C SER A 38 -43.88 -32.37 -22.83
N ALA A 39 -43.02 -33.38 -23.04
CA ALA A 39 -41.67 -33.43 -22.49
C ALA A 39 -40.80 -32.27 -23.00
N ILE A 40 -40.87 -31.94 -24.30
CA ILE A 40 -40.13 -30.82 -24.88
C ILE A 40 -40.63 -29.48 -24.33
N GLN A 41 -41.94 -29.30 -24.18
CA GLN A 41 -42.48 -28.08 -23.56
C GLN A 41 -42.05 -27.94 -22.11
N GLN A 42 -42.08 -29.03 -21.35
CA GLN A 42 -41.67 -29.03 -19.95
C GLN A 42 -40.17 -28.69 -19.79
N GLU A 43 -39.29 -29.26 -20.63
CA GLU A 43 -37.87 -28.90 -20.66
C GLU A 43 -37.64 -27.44 -21.08
N LEU A 44 -38.37 -26.94 -22.08
CA LEU A 44 -38.28 -25.53 -22.48
C LEU A 44 -38.72 -24.59 -21.36
N GLU A 45 -39.76 -24.93 -20.62
CA GLU A 45 -40.23 -24.16 -19.46
C GLU A 45 -39.21 -24.21 -18.31
N ASP A 46 -38.61 -25.37 -18.05
CA ASP A 46 -37.60 -25.50 -16.99
C ASP A 46 -36.32 -24.74 -17.35
N VAL A 47 -35.80 -24.89 -18.58
CA VAL A 47 -34.66 -24.12 -19.07
C VAL A 47 -34.94 -22.61 -19.02
N LYS A 48 -36.15 -22.17 -19.36
CA LYS A 48 -36.55 -20.76 -19.26
C LYS A 48 -36.54 -20.28 -17.81
N SER A 49 -37.08 -21.07 -16.89
CA SER A 49 -37.09 -20.77 -15.45
C SER A 49 -35.67 -20.68 -14.88
N GLN A 50 -34.82 -21.67 -15.17
CA GLN A 50 -33.42 -21.71 -14.75
C GLN A 50 -32.65 -20.51 -15.31
N THR A 51 -32.85 -20.18 -16.59
CA THR A 51 -32.21 -19.01 -17.24
C THR A 51 -32.64 -17.70 -16.58
N GLN A 52 -33.94 -17.53 -16.30
CA GLN A 52 -34.43 -16.33 -15.61
C GLN A 52 -33.86 -16.19 -14.19
N ASN A 53 -33.71 -17.29 -13.46
CA ASN A 53 -33.08 -17.29 -12.15
C ASN A 53 -31.60 -16.95 -12.22
N LEU A 54 -30.87 -17.49 -13.19
CA LEU A 54 -29.47 -17.15 -13.46
C LEU A 54 -29.29 -15.65 -13.78
N VAL A 55 -30.13 -15.09 -14.63
CA VAL A 55 -30.10 -13.64 -14.95
C VAL A 55 -30.34 -12.80 -13.70
N LYS A 56 -31.31 -13.17 -12.86
CA LYS A 56 -31.56 -12.46 -11.58
C LYS A 56 -30.37 -12.58 -10.62
N GLN A 57 -29.79 -13.76 -10.47
CA GLN A 57 -28.60 -13.95 -9.63
C GLN A 57 -27.43 -13.12 -10.13
N PHE A 58 -27.21 -13.09 -11.45
CA PHE A 58 -26.15 -12.29 -12.05
C PHE A 58 -26.36 -10.78 -11.83
N GLN A 59 -27.58 -10.28 -11.99
CA GLN A 59 -27.92 -8.88 -11.71
C GLN A 59 -27.70 -8.52 -10.24
N ASN A 60 -28.13 -9.39 -9.31
CA ASN A 60 -27.91 -9.19 -7.88
C ASN A 60 -26.42 -9.18 -7.56
N HIS A 61 -25.67 -10.16 -8.06
CA HIS A 61 -24.23 -10.26 -7.84
C HIS A 61 -23.48 -9.03 -8.39
N GLN A 62 -23.87 -8.54 -9.57
CA GLN A 62 -23.33 -7.31 -10.14
C GLN A 62 -23.59 -6.09 -9.24
N SER A 63 -24.80 -6.00 -8.66
CA SER A 63 -25.14 -4.90 -7.75
C SER A 63 -24.39 -4.98 -6.41
N ASP A 64 -24.17 -6.18 -5.89
CA ASP A 64 -23.40 -6.41 -4.68
C ASP A 64 -21.92 -6.11 -4.90
N LEU A 65 -21.37 -6.49 -6.06
CA LEU A 65 -20.00 -6.15 -6.45
C LEU A 65 -19.81 -4.63 -6.56
N GLN A 66 -20.77 -3.90 -7.12
CA GLN A 66 -20.70 -2.43 -7.19
C GLN A 66 -20.70 -1.81 -5.78
N LYS A 67 -21.60 -2.26 -4.90
CA LYS A 67 -21.63 -1.77 -3.52
C LYS A 67 -20.34 -2.07 -2.75
N ALA A 68 -19.83 -3.31 -2.88
CA ALA A 68 -18.58 -3.70 -2.23
C ALA A 68 -17.40 -2.87 -2.76
N HIS A 69 -17.36 -2.59 -4.05
CA HIS A 69 -16.35 -1.74 -4.66
C HIS A 69 -16.42 -0.30 -4.14
N ASP A 70 -17.62 0.29 -4.07
CA ASP A 70 -17.82 1.66 -3.59
C ASP A 70 -17.48 1.81 -2.10
N ASP A 71 -17.86 0.82 -1.28
CA ASP A 71 -17.51 0.78 0.15
C ASP A 71 -16.00 0.63 0.37
N TYR A 72 -15.36 -0.22 -0.44
CA TYR A 72 -13.91 -0.39 -0.41
C TYR A 72 -13.18 0.90 -0.81
N LYS A 73 -13.64 1.57 -1.87
CA LYS A 73 -13.11 2.86 -2.30
C LYS A 73 -13.23 3.91 -1.21
N LYS A 74 -14.40 4.01 -0.57
CA LYS A 74 -14.62 4.94 0.55
C LYS A 74 -13.67 4.66 1.72
N THR A 75 -13.53 3.39 2.10
CA THR A 75 -12.61 2.99 3.19
C THR A 75 -11.16 3.31 2.84
N LEU A 76 -10.75 3.16 1.58
CA LEU A 76 -9.41 3.53 1.14
C LEU A 76 -9.20 5.05 1.21
N ASP A 77 -10.16 5.84 0.74
CA ASP A 77 -10.06 7.30 0.77
C ASP A 77 -9.94 7.81 2.23
N GLU A 78 -10.77 7.29 3.15
CA GLU A 78 -10.69 7.62 4.59
C GLU A 78 -9.33 7.24 5.20
N ARG A 79 -8.78 6.07 4.82
CA ARG A 79 -7.46 5.63 5.29
C ARG A 79 -6.32 6.48 4.72
N ILE A 80 -6.42 6.89 3.47
CA ILE A 80 -5.43 7.79 2.83
C ILE A 80 -5.44 9.14 3.54
N GLU A 81 -6.61 9.72 3.78
CA GLU A 81 -6.74 11.00 4.49
C GLU A 81 -6.18 10.90 5.91
N THR A 82 -6.54 9.85 6.65
CA THR A 82 -6.04 9.61 8.01
C THR A 82 -4.51 9.45 8.02
N ASN A 83 -3.96 8.71 7.06
CA ASN A 83 -2.51 8.54 6.93
C ASN A 83 -1.81 9.85 6.56
N GLU A 84 -2.39 10.68 5.70
CA GLU A 84 -1.84 11.99 5.34
C GLU A 84 -1.79 12.92 6.57
N ILE A 85 -2.84 12.92 7.40
CA ILE A 85 -2.85 13.65 8.67
C ILE A 85 -1.75 13.14 9.61
N ALA A 86 -1.61 11.82 9.74
CA ALA A 86 -0.58 11.22 10.59
C ALA A 86 0.83 11.59 10.11
N ILE A 87 1.10 11.51 8.80
CA ILE A 87 2.39 11.91 8.21
C ILE A 87 2.70 13.38 8.51
N LYS A 88 1.73 14.28 8.31
CA LYS A 88 1.91 15.70 8.63
C LYS A 88 2.23 15.93 10.11
N GLN A 89 1.60 15.19 11.02
CA GLN A 89 1.91 15.27 12.45
C GLN A 89 3.32 14.77 12.77
N TYR A 90 3.74 13.66 12.15
CA TYR A 90 5.11 13.15 12.28
C TYR A 90 6.13 14.17 11.78
N ASP A 91 5.95 14.72 10.59
CA ASP A 91 6.85 15.75 10.04
C ASP A 91 6.95 16.96 10.97
N GLN A 92 5.82 17.42 11.52
CA GLN A 92 5.81 18.54 12.46
C GLN A 92 6.56 18.21 13.76
N ALA A 93 6.37 17.00 14.30
CA ALA A 93 7.06 16.53 15.49
C ALA A 93 8.57 16.38 15.23
N PHE A 94 8.96 15.78 14.11
CA PHE A 94 10.36 15.65 13.69
C PHE A 94 11.02 17.00 13.48
N ASN A 95 10.33 17.97 12.87
CA ASN A 95 10.90 19.31 12.69
C ASN A 95 11.12 20.01 14.04
N ARG A 96 10.14 19.93 14.96
CA ARG A 96 10.29 20.47 16.33
C ARG A 96 11.44 19.81 17.09
N LEU A 97 11.54 18.48 17.01
CA LEU A 97 12.60 17.71 17.65
C LEU A 97 13.98 18.05 17.06
N THR A 98 14.07 18.17 15.73
CA THR A 98 15.30 18.57 15.04
C THR A 98 15.75 19.97 15.46
N LYS A 99 14.82 20.94 15.51
CA LYS A 99 15.11 22.30 16.01
C LYS A 99 15.56 22.28 17.46
N GLY A 100 14.91 21.47 18.31
CA GLY A 100 15.30 21.29 19.71
C GLY A 100 16.70 20.70 19.90
N ILE A 101 17.02 19.60 19.21
CA ILE A 101 18.35 18.95 19.27
C ILE A 101 19.42 19.90 18.74
N THR A 102 19.14 20.59 17.63
CA THR A 102 20.05 21.57 17.04
C THR A 102 20.38 22.69 18.04
N ALA A 103 19.37 23.22 18.74
CA ALA A 103 19.58 24.22 19.80
C ALA A 103 20.41 23.68 20.97
N MET A 104 20.15 22.45 21.43
CA MET A 104 20.96 21.81 22.49
C MET A 104 22.43 21.67 22.10
N PHE A 105 22.71 21.26 20.87
CA PHE A 105 24.08 21.17 20.36
C PHE A 105 24.81 22.52 20.45
N PHE A 106 24.12 23.62 20.11
CA PHE A 106 24.71 24.97 20.21
C PHE A 106 24.94 25.41 21.65
N ILE A 107 24.01 25.12 22.57
CA ILE A 107 24.19 25.44 23.99
C ILE A 107 25.41 24.69 24.53
N VAL A 108 25.55 23.40 24.22
CA VAL A 108 26.72 22.60 24.64
C VAL A 108 28.00 23.17 24.05
N ALA A 109 28.02 23.56 22.77
CA ALA A 109 29.18 24.18 22.14
C ALA A 109 29.58 25.50 22.83
N LEU A 110 28.61 26.37 23.15
CA LEU A 110 28.85 27.63 23.87
C LEU A 110 29.38 27.41 25.28
N VAL A 111 28.83 26.42 25.99
CA VAL A 111 29.31 26.02 27.31
C VAL A 111 30.75 25.53 27.22
N MET A 112 31.08 24.66 26.26
CA MET A 112 32.44 24.17 26.04
C MET A 112 33.44 25.30 25.78
N ILE A 113 33.08 26.28 24.94
CA ILE A 113 33.92 27.46 24.67
C ILE A 113 34.13 28.27 25.96
N THR A 114 33.06 28.49 26.72
CA THR A 114 33.09 29.25 27.98
C THR A 114 33.98 28.56 29.02
N PHE A 115 33.90 27.23 29.13
CA PHE A 115 34.76 26.43 30.00
C PHE A 115 36.23 26.51 29.57
N VAL A 116 36.54 26.46 28.27
CA VAL A 116 37.91 26.64 27.77
C VAL A 116 38.47 28.02 28.11
N VAL A 117 37.64 29.06 28.14
CA VAL A 117 38.09 30.43 28.44
C VAL A 117 38.22 30.69 29.95
N LEU A 118 37.34 30.12 30.78
CA LEU A 118 37.23 30.49 32.21
C LEU A 118 37.77 29.43 33.19
N SER A 119 37.98 28.18 32.77
CA SER A 119 38.33 27.07 33.67
C SER A 119 39.82 26.66 33.53
N PRO A 120 40.37 25.84 34.46
CA PRO A 120 41.77 25.38 34.43
C PRO A 120 42.16 24.58 33.17
N LEU A 121 41.17 24.11 32.40
CA LEU A 121 41.38 23.51 31.08
C LEU A 121 41.94 24.52 30.06
N GLY A 122 41.59 25.80 30.18
CA GLY A 122 42.17 26.88 29.40
C GLY A 122 43.65 27.08 29.68
N ASP A 123 44.06 26.95 30.96
CA ASP A 123 45.47 26.95 31.36
C ASP A 123 46.20 25.72 30.82
N LEU A 124 45.57 24.54 30.85
CA LEU A 124 46.12 23.31 30.25
C LEU A 124 46.32 23.42 28.73
N LEU A 125 45.42 24.14 28.05
CA LEU A 125 45.48 24.45 26.61
C LEU A 125 46.35 25.67 26.29
N GLY A 126 46.94 26.31 27.30
CA GLY A 126 47.86 27.45 27.14
C GLY A 126 47.20 28.73 26.66
N VAL A 127 45.88 28.88 26.82
CA VAL A 127 45.12 30.06 26.36
C VAL A 127 45.68 31.34 27.00
N GLN A 128 45.95 31.31 28.30
CA GLN A 128 46.49 32.45 29.04
C GLN A 128 47.91 32.82 28.57
N HIS A 129 48.78 31.82 28.39
CA HIS A 129 50.13 32.02 27.85
C HIS A 129 50.12 32.57 26.42
N PHE A 130 49.15 32.17 25.60
CA PHE A 130 48.97 32.70 24.26
C PHE A 130 48.54 34.17 24.26
N TYR A 131 47.60 34.56 25.14
CA TYR A 131 47.21 35.95 25.33
C TYR A 131 48.36 36.82 25.83
N ASP A 132 49.13 36.34 26.80
CA ASP A 132 50.30 37.05 27.32
C ASP A 132 51.40 37.20 26.27
N TRP A 133 51.64 36.16 25.46
CA TRP A 133 52.57 36.20 24.35
C TRP A 133 52.13 37.21 23.28
N ILE A 134 50.85 37.22 22.88
CA ILE A 134 50.31 38.22 21.95
C ILE A 134 50.49 39.62 22.51
N ASN A 135 50.15 39.84 23.78
CA ASN A 135 50.24 41.14 24.43
C ASN A 135 51.70 41.61 24.53
N HIS A 136 52.62 40.70 24.82
CA HIS A 136 54.05 40.97 24.80
C HIS A 136 54.50 41.39 23.40
N VAL A 137 54.18 40.63 22.35
CA VAL A 137 54.57 40.95 20.97
C VAL A 137 53.90 42.23 20.46
N LEU A 138 52.68 42.56 20.89
CA LEU A 138 52.04 43.84 20.58
C LEU A 138 52.77 45.03 21.21
N LYS A 139 53.25 44.86 22.45
CA LYS A 139 53.96 45.91 23.20
C LYS A 139 55.41 46.10 22.75
N THR A 140 56.10 45.03 22.40
CA THR A 140 57.53 45.06 22.02
C THR A 140 57.76 45.11 20.51
N GLY A 141 56.76 44.78 19.70
CA GLY A 141 56.86 44.74 18.24
C GLY A 141 56.72 46.12 17.58
N HIS A 142 57.83 46.67 17.09
CA HIS A 142 57.85 47.81 16.15
C HIS A 142 57.91 47.39 14.67
N SER A 143 57.61 46.12 14.37
CA SER A 143 57.79 45.49 13.05
C SER A 143 56.47 45.02 12.41
N ALA A 144 56.49 44.74 11.10
CA ALA A 144 55.39 44.14 10.33
C ALA A 144 54.78 42.88 10.99
N TRP A 145 55.58 42.16 11.79
CA TRP A 145 55.16 41.03 12.64
C TRP A 145 53.98 41.34 13.58
N ARG A 146 53.85 42.58 14.07
CA ARG A 146 52.74 43.00 14.92
C ARG A 146 51.40 42.92 14.17
N TYR A 147 51.37 43.38 12.91
CA TYR A 147 50.15 43.36 12.11
C TYR A 147 49.74 41.93 11.74
N LEU A 148 50.72 41.06 11.42
CA LEU A 148 50.48 39.64 11.14
C LEU A 148 49.85 38.91 12.34
N ILE A 149 50.33 39.16 13.56
CA ILE A 149 49.79 38.53 14.78
C ILE A 149 48.40 39.05 15.11
N VAL A 150 48.12 40.34 14.89
CA VAL A 150 46.76 40.89 15.02
C VAL A 150 45.79 40.24 14.02
N THR A 151 46.22 40.06 12.77
CA THR A 151 45.41 39.35 11.76
C THR A 151 45.16 37.89 12.16
N LEU A 152 46.18 37.20 12.67
CA LEU A 152 46.04 35.82 13.17
C LEU A 152 45.11 35.73 14.39
N TYR A 153 45.15 36.73 15.27
CA TYR A 153 44.25 36.82 16.42
C TYR A 153 42.79 37.01 16.02
N LEU A 154 42.52 37.78 14.95
CA LEU A 154 41.19 37.99 14.40
C LEU A 154 40.63 36.78 13.65
N ALA A 155 41.50 35.93 13.09
CA ALA A 155 41.12 34.75 12.32
C ALA A 155 40.12 33.80 13.03
N PRO A 156 40.32 33.38 14.30
CA PRO A 156 39.35 32.55 15.00
C PRO A 156 37.99 33.23 15.19
N TYR A 157 37.94 34.56 15.39
CA TYR A 157 36.66 35.30 15.51
C TYR A 157 35.92 35.42 14.18
N ILE A 158 36.66 35.59 13.08
CA ILE A 158 36.09 35.57 11.72
C ILE A 158 35.54 34.19 11.40
N LEU A 159 36.28 33.11 11.73
CA LEU A 159 35.80 31.74 11.58
C LEU A 159 34.56 31.48 12.43
N PHE A 160 34.52 31.96 13.67
CA PHE A 160 33.34 31.87 14.52
C PHE A 160 32.14 32.63 13.94
N SER A 161 32.37 33.83 13.39
CA SER A 161 31.34 34.65 12.77
C SER A 161 30.79 33.99 11.50
N LEU A 162 31.66 33.40 10.68
CA LEU A 162 31.26 32.61 9.50
C LEU A 162 30.49 31.35 9.89
N LEU A 163 30.88 30.70 10.98
CA LEU A 163 30.20 29.52 11.51
C LEU A 163 28.80 29.89 12.03
N ILE A 164 28.67 30.96 12.83
CA ILE A 164 27.38 31.51 13.26
C ILE A 164 26.51 31.91 12.06
N TYR A 165 27.10 32.56 11.06
CA TYR A 165 26.39 32.93 9.83
C TYR A 165 25.88 31.71 9.06
N ALA A 166 26.71 30.67 8.91
CA ALA A 166 26.32 29.43 8.26
C ALA A 166 25.19 28.72 9.02
N ILE A 167 25.22 28.75 10.36
CA ILE A 167 24.17 28.21 11.22
C ILE A 167 22.86 28.98 11.06
N LEU A 168 22.90 30.31 11.14
CA LEU A 168 21.72 31.15 10.96
C LEU A 168 21.07 30.91 9.59
N LYS A 169 21.89 30.84 8.55
CA LYS A 169 21.45 30.55 7.17
C LYS A 169 20.88 29.14 7.01
N ALA A 170 21.42 28.14 7.74
CA ALA A 170 20.87 26.79 7.75
C ALA A 170 19.53 26.73 8.48
N TYR A 171 19.38 27.50 9.57
CA TYR A 171 18.13 27.59 10.33
C TYR A 171 17.03 28.35 9.56
N GLU A 172 17.40 29.34 8.75
CA GLU A 172 16.47 30.09 7.89
C GLU A 172 15.95 29.25 6.71
N ARG A 173 16.69 28.21 6.31
CA ARG A 173 16.30 27.24 5.27
C ARG A 173 15.44 26.06 5.79
N LEU A 174 15.22 25.95 7.10
CA LEU A 174 14.54 24.84 7.81
C LEU A 174 13.19 25.24 8.42
#